data_AF-A0A3A1X053-F1
#
_entry.id   AF-A0A3A1X053-F1
#
_cell.length_a   1.000
_cell.length_b   1.000
_cell.length_c   1.000
_cell.angle_alpha   90.00
_cell.angle_beta   90.00
_cell.angle_gamma   90.00
#
_symmetry.space_group_name_H-M   'P 1'
#
loop_
_entity.id
_entity.type
_entity.pdbx_description
1 polymer ?
#
loop_
_entity_poly.entity_id
_entity_poly.type
_entity_poly.pdbx_seq_one_letter_code
_entity_poly.pdbx_strand_id
1 'polypeptide(L)' 'LVTSFQSFDLAYMLTGGGPRGGTEVLGMMMYRDAFKLGDFGYGTAIAFITLALVLGVTMIQWKVSGAQGEE' A
#
# COMPACT_ATOMS: atom_id res chain seq x y z
N LEU A 1 -10.53 -2.72 -3.23
CA LEU A 1 -9.42 -2.89 -2.25
C LEU A 1 -8.05 -2.65 -2.87
N VAL A 2 -7.67 -3.35 -3.95
CA VAL A 2 -6.40 -3.09 -4.68
C VAL A 2 -6.27 -1.62 -5.10
N THR A 3 -7.31 -1.03 -5.69
CA THR A 3 -7.31 0.40 -6.06
C THR A 3 -7.16 1.32 -4.86
N SER A 4 -7.78 0.98 -3.72
CA SER A 4 -7.67 1.73 -2.45
C SER A 4 -6.26 1.61 -1.83
N PHE A 5 -5.63 0.44 -1.91
CA PHE A 5 -4.22 0.24 -1.53
C PHE A 5 -3.24 0.93 -2.50
N GLN A 6 -3.60 1.05 -3.78
CA GLN A 6 -2.86 1.83 -4.78
C GLN A 6 -3.20 3.34 -4.76
N SER A 7 -4.18 3.79 -3.97
CA SER A 7 -4.57 5.21 -3.84
C SER A 7 -3.56 6.02 -3.03
N PHE A 8 -2.29 5.61 -3.02
CA PHE A 8 -1.22 6.32 -2.33
C PHE A 8 -0.93 7.67 -2.99
N ASP A 9 -1.05 7.73 -4.32
CA ASP A 9 -0.80 8.93 -5.11
C ASP A 9 -1.81 10.04 -4.76
N LEU A 10 -3.09 9.68 -4.67
CA LEU A 10 -4.16 10.62 -4.32
C LEU A 10 -4.02 11.15 -2.88
N ALA A 11 -3.74 10.28 -1.90
CA ALA A 11 -3.56 10.68 -0.50
C ALA A 11 -2.32 11.58 -0.31
N TYR A 12 -1.24 11.28 -1.04
CA TYR A 12 -0.03 12.09 -1.09
C TYR A 12 -0.26 13.43 -1.77
N MET A 13 -0.95 13.47 -2.91
CA MET A 13 -1.22 14.70 -3.66
C MET A 13 -2.12 15.67 -2.88
N LEU A 14 -3.06 15.14 -2.08
CA LEU A 14 -4.01 15.96 -1.32
C LEU A 14 -3.46 16.50 0.01
N THR A 15 -2.61 15.75 0.72
CA THR A 15 -2.18 16.13 2.08
C THR A 15 -0.68 15.99 2.34
N GLY A 16 0.06 15.35 1.44
CA GLY A 16 1.49 15.05 1.62
C GLY A 16 1.81 14.23 2.87
N GLY A 17 0.81 13.60 3.51
CA GLY A 17 0.95 12.87 4.78
C GLY A 17 0.66 13.69 6.05
N GLY A 18 0.05 14.87 5.94
CA GLY A 18 -0.20 15.78 7.07
C GLY A 18 -1.61 15.71 7.69
N PRO A 19 -1.80 16.22 8.93
CA PRO A 19 -0.79 16.75 9.87
C PRO A 19 -0.25 15.64 10.80
N ARG A 20 1.06 15.65 11.08
CA ARG A 20 1.76 14.67 11.95
C ARG A 20 1.80 13.20 11.45
N GLY A 21 1.66 12.95 10.14
CA GLY A 21 1.66 11.56 9.62
C GLY A 21 0.31 10.87 9.72
N GLY A 22 -0.76 11.56 10.15
CA GLY A 22 -2.09 10.98 10.32
C GLY A 22 -2.74 10.47 9.02
N THR A 23 -2.25 10.90 7.86
CA THR A 23 -2.67 10.44 6.53
C THR A 23 -1.55 9.72 5.79
N GLU A 24 -0.47 9.35 6.50
CA GLU A 24 0.66 8.64 5.89
C GLU A 24 0.26 7.20 5.57
N VAL A 25 0.23 6.88 4.28
CA VAL A 25 -0.03 5.52 3.77
C VAL A 25 1.27 4.76 3.59
N LEU A 26 1.22 3.42 3.59
CA LEU A 26 2.41 2.56 3.44
C LEU A 26 3.27 2.93 2.22
N GLY A 27 2.65 3.30 1.10
CA GLY A 27 3.37 3.76 -0.09
C GLY A 27 4.15 5.07 0.11
N MET A 28 3.69 5.93 1.02
CA MET A 28 4.36 7.19 1.35
C MET A 28 5.58 6.96 2.26
N MET A 29 5.47 6.06 3.23
CA MET A 29 6.63 5.61 4.03
C MET A 29 7.70 4.97 3.14
N MET A 30 7.28 4.05 2.26
CA MET A 30 8.19 3.40 1.31
C MET A 30 8.91 4.42 0.44
N TYR A 31 8.18 5.41 -0.12
CA TYR A 31 8.78 6.47 -0.92
C TYR A 31 9.75 7.33 -0.11
N ARG A 32 9.38 7.69 1.13
CA ARG A 32 10.23 8.48 2.02
C ARG A 32 11.52 7.74 2.37
N ASP A 33 11.45 6.48 2.74
CA ASP A 33 12.62 5.72 3.17
C ASP A 33 13.50 5.30 1.99
N ALA A 34 12.91 4.83 0.88
CA ALA A 34 13.66 4.41 -0.30
C ALA A 34 14.33 5.58 -1.03
N PHE A 35 13.62 6.70 -1.22
CA PHE A 35 14.10 7.78 -2.09
C PHE A 35 14.52 9.06 -1.34
N LYS A 36 13.99 9.31 -0.14
CA LYS A 36 14.23 10.55 0.61
C LYS A 36 15.31 10.41 1.68
N LEU A 37 15.32 9.29 2.39
CA LEU A 37 16.41 8.94 3.34
C LEU A 37 17.57 8.21 2.64
N GLY A 38 17.35 7.67 1.44
CA GLY A 38 18.35 6.89 0.70
C GLY A 38 18.55 5.48 1.26
N ASP A 39 17.67 5.04 2.17
CA ASP A 39 17.76 3.76 2.85
C ASP A 39 16.98 2.69 2.07
N PHE A 40 17.54 2.35 0.90
CA PHE A 40 16.89 1.44 -0.06
C PHE A 40 16.58 0.07 0.53
N GLY A 41 17.36 -0.41 1.50
CA GLY A 41 17.12 -1.68 2.20
C GLY A 41 15.83 -1.66 3.02
N TYR A 42 15.59 -0.57 3.74
CA TYR A 42 14.36 -0.39 4.51
C TYR A 42 13.16 -0.16 3.60
N GLY A 43 13.32 0.65 2.55
CA GLY A 43 12.30 0.87 1.54
C GLY A 43 11.87 -0.42 0.80
N THR A 44 12.83 -1.29 0.46
CA THR A 44 12.52 -2.58 -0.17
C THR A 44 11.84 -3.56 0.80
N ALA A 45 12.20 -3.57 2.09
CA ALA A 45 11.49 -4.37 3.09
C ALA A 45 10.01 -3.98 3.20
N ILE A 46 9.71 -2.66 3.23
CA ILE A 46 8.32 -2.16 3.23
C ILE A 46 7.58 -2.57 1.95
N ALA A 47 8.25 -2.54 0.79
CA ALA A 47 7.68 -2.97 -0.49
C ALA A 47 7.27 -4.45 -0.47
N PHE A 48 8.14 -5.34 0.03
CA PHE A 48 7.86 -6.76 0.14
C PHE A 48 6.74 -7.08 1.13
N ILE A 49 6.68 -6.39 2.28
CA ILE A 49 5.58 -6.53 3.23
C ILE A 49 4.25 -6.10 2.60
N THR A 50 4.25 -4.96 1.90
CA THR A 50 3.05 -4.45 1.23
C THR A 50 2.58 -5.40 0.13
N LEU A 51 3.52 -5.97 -0.63
CA LEU A 51 3.23 -7.00 -1.63
C LEU A 51 2.59 -8.24 -1.01
N ALA A 52 3.16 -8.76 0.08
CA ALA A 52 2.61 -9.92 0.78
C ALA A 52 1.20 -9.66 1.32
N LEU A 53 0.94 -8.46 1.87
CA LEU A 53 -0.38 -8.05 2.34
C LEU A 53 -1.39 -7.99 1.20
N VAL A 54 -1.05 -7.31 0.09
CA VAL A 54 -1.94 -7.20 -1.06
C VAL A 54 -2.19 -8.56 -1.69
N LEU A 55 -1.17 -9.41 -1.83
CA LEU A 55 -1.33 -10.79 -2.32
C LEU A 55 -2.21 -11.64 -1.40
N GLY A 56 -2.03 -11.54 -0.08
CA GLY A 56 -2.86 -12.25 0.89
C GLY A 56 -4.32 -11.81 0.80
N VAL A 57 -4.58 -10.49 0.80
CA VAL A 57 -5.93 -9.93 0.63
C VAL A 57 -6.51 -10.31 -0.74
N THR A 58 -5.69 -10.32 -1.80
CA THR A 58 -6.12 -10.70 -3.15
C THR A 58 -6.48 -12.18 -3.21
N MET A 59 -5.70 -13.08 -2.60
CA MET A 59 -6.04 -14.51 -2.51
C MET A 59 -7.32 -14.75 -1.70
N ILE A 60 -7.50 -14.02 -0.59
CA ILE A 60 -8.73 -14.07 0.21
C ILE A 60 -9.92 -13.57 -0.62
N GLN A 61 -9.78 -12.42 -1.27
CA GLN A 61 -10.78 -11.88 -2.20
C GLN A 61 -11.09 -12.85 -3.32
N TRP A 62 -10.10 -13.52 -3.91
CA TRP A 62 -10.32 -14.48 -5.00
C TRP A 62 -11.01 -15.75 -4.52
N LYS A 63 -10.71 -16.22 -3.30
CA LYS A 63 -11.42 -17.34 -2.67
C LYS A 63 -12.86 -16.98 -2.29
N VAL A 64 -13.11 -15.75 -1.84
CA VAL A 64 -14.44 -15.26 -1.48
C VAL A 64 -15.27 -14.91 -2.72
N SER A 65 -14.68 -14.24 -3.71
CA SER A 65 -15.32 -13.92 -4.99
C SER A 65 -15.44 -15.13 -5.92
N GLY A 66 -14.60 -16.16 -5.77
CA GLY A 66 -14.81 -17.47 -6.40
C GLY A 66 -16.06 -18.19 -5.87
N ALA A 67 -16.60 -17.78 -4.72
CA ALA A 67 -17.92 -18.20 -4.21
C ALA A 67 -19.04 -17.19 -4.56
N GLN A 68 -18.72 -16.12 -5.30
CA GLN A 68 -19.63 -15.07 -5.74
C GLN A 68 -19.49 -14.85 -7.26
N GLY A 69 -19.30 -15.94 -7.98
CA GLY A 69 -19.35 -16.04 -9.44
C GLY A 69 -20.48 -16.96 -9.92
N GLU A 70 -21.49 -17.18 -9.07
CA GLU A 70 -22.72 -17.88 -9.40
C GLU A 70 -23.92 -16.97 -9.14
N GLU A 71 -23.94 -15.76 -9.74
CA GLU A 71 -25.20 -15.10 -10.11
C GLU A 71 -25.04 -14.28 -11.40
#